data_AF-A0AAJ6B5H2-F1
#
_entry.id   AF-A0AAJ6B5H2-F1
#
_cell.length_a   1.000
_cell.length_b   1.000
_cell.length_c   1.000
_cell.angle_alpha   90.00
_cell.angle_beta   90.00
_cell.angle_gamma   90.00
#
_symmetry.space_group_name_H-M   'P 1'
#
loop_
_entity.id
_entity.type
_entity.pdbx_description
1 polymer ?
#
loop_
_entity_poly.entity_id
_entity_poly.type
_entity_poly.pdbx_seq_one_letter_code
_entity_poly.pdbx_strand_id
1 'polypeptide(L)'
;MKELLKIQGGYPRQMDYLINMQNELFMMNNSMLAGLGIDLALSGCEVTDHGNGTLSIAAGVVYISGEVLRFDGASNLSDYATKTLVKGAFVASDPKIFADQQSKNVYREAKAIVGARSSMLQLQIKNTNLYNIKDYISDTIAAVDVKGAIRQIYDFDGTFMASFDASGLGITPRWDGWALMNGNNGTKDAQGRSLIGVGRYFDSVTGLQTNYTIGELGGEKTHKLTVAEMPNHDHTMESGSVSSGGAGAYQGYNGGGSGGARTRPSGGGQPHNNMQPYLAVYIVVKIR
;
A
#
# COMPACT_ATOMS: atom_id res chain seq x y z
N MET A 1 -9.07 36.52 0.80
CA MET A 1 -8.97 37.49 -0.31
C MET A 1 -9.32 38.91 0.16
N LYS A 2 -8.90 39.99 -0.55
CA LYS A 2 -9.37 41.37 -0.31
C LYS A 2 -10.58 41.67 -1.19
N GLU A 3 -11.71 42.06 -0.62
CA GLU A 3 -12.92 42.48 -1.34
C GLU A 3 -13.04 44.01 -1.34
N LEU A 4 -13.42 44.61 -2.48
CA LEU A 4 -13.61 46.05 -2.61
C LEU A 4 -15.00 46.45 -2.11
N LEU A 5 -15.09 47.55 -1.34
CA LEU A 5 -16.37 48.11 -0.91
C LEU A 5 -16.95 48.98 -2.04
N LYS A 6 -18.23 48.77 -2.41
CA LYS A 6 -18.90 49.53 -3.49
C LYS A 6 -18.82 51.03 -3.21
N ILE A 7 -18.24 51.79 -4.15
CA ILE A 7 -18.24 53.25 -4.11
C ILE A 7 -19.50 53.72 -4.84
N GLN A 8 -20.52 54.12 -4.07
CA GLN A 8 -21.75 54.66 -4.63
C GLN A 8 -21.51 56.12 -5.05
N GLY A 9 -21.30 56.37 -6.35
CA GLY A 9 -21.09 57.71 -6.93
C GLY A 9 -20.97 57.65 -8.45
N GLY A 10 -21.92 58.25 -9.17
CA GLY A 10 -22.27 57.91 -10.56
C GLY A 10 -21.24 58.23 -11.65
N TYR A 11 -21.07 57.29 -12.59
CA TYR A 11 -21.29 57.44 -14.04
C TYR A 11 -21.36 56.02 -14.67
N PRO A 12 -22.28 55.70 -15.59
CA PRO A 12 -22.51 54.34 -16.06
C PRO A 12 -21.66 54.02 -17.30
N ARG A 13 -20.35 53.85 -17.16
CA ARG A 13 -19.51 53.13 -18.14
C ARG A 13 -18.35 52.44 -17.42
N GLN A 14 -18.36 51.11 -17.42
CA GLN A 14 -17.15 50.26 -17.25
C GLN A 14 -16.49 50.14 -15.86
N MET A 15 -17.15 50.50 -14.74
CA MET A 15 -16.51 50.41 -13.41
C MET A 15 -16.41 48.99 -12.82
N ASP A 16 -17.12 48.00 -13.38
CA ASP A 16 -17.19 46.63 -12.85
C ASP A 16 -16.05 45.71 -13.31
N TYR A 17 -15.12 46.16 -14.17
CA TYR A 17 -14.02 45.30 -14.63
C TYR A 17 -13.12 44.81 -13.50
N LEU A 18 -12.92 45.62 -12.45
CA LEU A 18 -12.11 45.20 -11.31
C LEU A 18 -12.85 44.19 -10.41
N ILE A 19 -14.17 44.30 -10.30
CA ILE A 19 -15.00 43.33 -9.56
C ILE A 19 -15.06 42.01 -10.34
N ASN A 20 -15.25 42.08 -11.67
CA ASN A 20 -15.22 40.90 -12.53
C ASN A 20 -13.84 40.24 -12.49
N MET A 21 -12.76 41.00 -12.60
CA MET A 21 -11.39 40.48 -12.49
C MET A 21 -11.13 39.84 -11.12
N GLN A 22 -11.64 40.44 -10.04
CA GLN A 22 -11.56 39.87 -8.69
C GLN A 22 -12.29 38.53 -8.58
N ASN A 23 -13.50 38.43 -9.15
CA ASN A 23 -14.28 37.19 -9.15
C ASN A 23 -13.60 36.10 -9.98
N GLU A 24 -13.09 36.44 -11.17
CA GLU A 24 -12.35 35.50 -12.02
C GLU A 24 -11.08 34.99 -11.33
N LEU A 25 -10.29 35.88 -10.71
CA LEU A 25 -9.12 35.48 -9.91
C LEU A 25 -9.51 34.64 -8.69
N PHE A 26 -10.63 34.91 -8.04
CA PHE A 26 -11.13 34.08 -6.96
C PHE A 26 -11.47 32.67 -7.46
N MET A 27 -12.20 32.59 -8.56
CA MET A 27 -12.58 31.30 -9.15
C MET A 27 -11.37 30.51 -9.61
N MET A 28 -10.45 31.10 -10.37
CA MET A 28 -9.25 30.41 -10.87
C MET A 28 -8.36 29.88 -9.74
N ASN A 29 -8.17 30.65 -8.66
CA ASN A 29 -7.32 30.23 -7.54
C ASN A 29 -7.93 29.10 -6.71
N ASN A 30 -9.26 29.08 -6.55
CA ASN A 30 -9.94 28.11 -5.71
C ASN A 30 -10.39 26.85 -6.48
N SER A 31 -10.69 26.97 -7.79
CA SER A 31 -11.25 25.87 -8.59
C SER A 31 -10.32 24.66 -8.69
N MET A 32 -9.00 24.88 -8.65
CA MET A 32 -8.01 23.80 -8.69
C MET A 32 -8.07 22.88 -7.46
N LEU A 33 -8.54 23.40 -6.33
CA LEU A 33 -8.59 22.69 -5.04
C LEU A 33 -10.03 22.35 -4.63
N ALA A 34 -11.03 22.91 -5.31
CA ALA A 34 -12.46 22.70 -5.05
C ALA A 34 -12.87 21.23 -5.05
N GLY A 35 -12.25 20.40 -5.90
CA GLY A 35 -12.56 18.98 -6.01
C GLY A 35 -11.99 18.10 -4.88
N LEU A 36 -11.11 18.62 -4.03
CA LEU A 36 -10.43 17.81 -3.00
C LEU A 36 -11.32 17.54 -1.76
N GLY A 37 -12.26 18.44 -1.47
CA GLY A 37 -13.20 18.29 -0.34
C GLY A 37 -12.56 18.28 1.05
N ILE A 38 -11.32 18.76 1.18
CA ILE A 38 -10.54 18.75 2.42
C ILE A 38 -9.80 20.08 2.62
N ASP A 39 -9.50 20.40 3.88
CA ASP A 39 -8.66 21.56 4.23
C ASP A 39 -7.17 21.17 4.22
N LEU A 40 -6.32 22.04 3.66
CA LEU A 40 -4.91 21.73 3.40
C LEU A 40 -3.98 22.93 3.66
N ALA A 41 -2.76 22.66 4.12
CA ALA A 41 -1.66 23.62 4.03
C ALA A 41 -1.03 23.55 2.63
N LEU A 42 -0.92 24.70 1.95
CA LEU A 42 -0.41 24.78 0.58
C LEU A 42 1.07 25.17 0.54
N SER A 43 1.46 26.16 1.32
CA SER A 43 2.82 26.68 1.36
C SER A 43 3.10 27.40 2.67
N GLY A 44 4.32 27.27 3.20
CA GLY A 44 4.67 27.74 4.54
C GLY A 44 3.94 26.95 5.61
N CYS A 45 3.53 27.64 6.68
CA CYS A 45 2.88 27.02 7.84
C CYS A 45 3.70 25.88 8.48
N GLU A 46 5.02 26.04 8.49
CA GLU A 46 5.92 25.13 9.16
C GLU A 46 5.63 25.10 10.65
N VAL A 47 5.56 23.89 11.18
CA VAL A 47 5.23 23.62 12.57
C VAL A 47 6.52 23.45 13.36
N THR A 48 6.68 24.21 14.44
CA THR A 48 7.78 24.08 15.39
C THR A 48 7.21 23.67 16.74
N ASP A 49 7.54 22.46 17.20
CA ASP A 49 7.29 22.02 18.57
C ASP A 49 8.39 22.54 19.49
N HIS A 50 8.02 23.22 20.57
CA HIS A 50 8.97 23.77 21.54
C HIS A 50 9.37 22.75 22.62
N GLY A 51 8.81 21.53 22.60
CA GLY A 51 9.13 20.46 23.56
C GLY A 51 8.60 20.74 24.98
N ASN A 52 7.79 21.77 25.15
CA ASN A 52 7.19 22.20 26.42
C ASN A 52 5.66 22.06 26.43
N GLY A 53 5.10 21.31 25.46
CA GLY A 53 3.66 21.19 25.27
C GLY A 53 3.02 22.34 24.48
N THR A 54 3.81 23.28 23.95
CA THR A 54 3.33 24.34 23.05
C THR A 54 3.94 24.21 21.65
N LEU A 55 3.21 24.71 20.66
CA LEU A 55 3.55 24.61 19.25
C LEU A 55 3.41 25.99 18.58
N SER A 56 4.34 26.32 17.69
CA SER A 56 4.24 27.49 16.81
C SER A 56 4.03 27.04 15.36
N ILE A 57 3.25 27.82 14.62
CA ILE A 57 3.02 27.64 13.19
C ILE A 57 3.49 28.92 12.50
N ALA A 58 4.39 28.79 11.54
CA ALA A 58 4.86 29.91 10.73
C ALA A 58 3.73 30.50 9.86
N ALA A 59 3.93 31.71 9.34
CA ALA A 59 3.04 32.28 8.34
C ALA A 59 3.03 31.42 7.06
N GLY A 60 1.92 31.49 6.31
CA GLY A 60 1.81 30.75 5.06
C GLY A 60 0.44 30.89 4.38
N VAL A 61 0.12 29.92 3.53
CA VAL A 61 -1.09 29.88 2.72
C VAL A 61 -1.76 28.53 2.90
N VAL A 62 -3.06 28.57 3.14
CA VAL A 62 -3.88 27.40 3.47
C VAL A 62 -5.16 27.42 2.65
N TYR A 63 -5.68 26.25 2.34
CA TYR A 63 -6.97 26.06 1.70
C TYR A 63 -7.96 25.56 2.74
N ILE A 64 -8.96 26.38 3.07
CA ILE A 64 -9.91 26.10 4.14
C ILE A 64 -11.32 26.44 3.67
N SER A 65 -12.26 25.52 3.90
CA SER A 65 -13.69 25.74 3.60
C SER A 65 -13.93 26.21 2.16
N GLY A 66 -13.16 25.69 1.20
CA GLY A 66 -13.29 26.01 -0.21
C GLY A 66 -12.52 27.25 -0.69
N GLU A 67 -11.70 27.90 0.16
CA GLU A 67 -10.99 29.13 -0.20
C GLU A 67 -9.51 29.08 0.20
N VAL A 68 -8.64 29.58 -0.70
CA VAL A 68 -7.23 29.87 -0.42
C VAL A 68 -7.13 31.14 0.42
N LEU A 69 -6.64 30.99 1.64
CA LEU A 69 -6.50 32.04 2.64
C LEU A 69 -5.03 32.19 3.06
N ARG A 70 -4.65 33.43 3.37
CA ARG A 70 -3.37 33.71 4.04
C ARG A 70 -3.50 33.40 5.52
N PHE A 71 -2.40 32.93 6.11
CA PHE A 71 -2.25 32.69 7.53
C PHE A 71 -1.04 33.50 8.02
N ASP A 72 -1.23 34.36 9.01
CA ASP A 72 -0.15 35.24 9.51
C ASP A 72 0.78 34.53 10.51
N GLY A 73 0.54 33.25 10.81
CA GLY A 73 1.27 32.51 11.84
C GLY A 73 0.55 32.50 13.18
N ALA A 74 0.96 31.58 14.05
CA ALA A 74 0.53 31.53 15.43
C ALA A 74 1.67 31.03 16.31
N SER A 75 1.89 31.66 17.46
CA SER A 75 2.97 31.33 18.37
C SER A 75 2.44 30.76 19.68
N ASN A 76 3.18 29.82 20.28
CA ASN A 76 2.92 29.30 21.63
C ASN A 76 1.49 28.76 21.81
N LEU A 77 0.99 28.03 20.82
CA LEU A 77 -0.31 27.37 20.91
C LEU A 77 -0.25 26.24 21.94
N SER A 78 -1.00 26.35 23.03
CA SER A 78 -1.33 25.23 23.92
C SER A 78 -2.48 24.40 23.34
N ASP A 79 -2.68 23.17 23.81
CA ASP A 79 -3.84 22.31 23.47
C ASP A 79 -4.04 22.09 21.96
N TYR A 80 -2.94 22.05 21.20
CA TYR A 80 -2.94 22.03 19.74
C TYR A 80 -3.72 20.84 19.13
N ALA A 81 -3.85 19.72 19.85
CA ALA A 81 -4.66 18.57 19.42
C ALA A 81 -6.16 18.90 19.23
N THR A 82 -6.67 19.94 19.88
CA THR A 82 -8.06 20.40 19.78
C THR A 82 -8.25 21.58 18.84
N LYS A 83 -7.15 22.10 18.27
CA LYS A 83 -7.15 23.28 17.42
C LYS A 83 -7.03 22.91 15.95
N THR A 84 -7.56 23.75 15.09
CA THR A 84 -7.45 23.65 13.64
C THR A 84 -7.39 25.05 13.04
N LEU A 85 -7.03 25.16 11.76
CA LEU A 85 -7.15 26.42 11.05
C LEU A 85 -8.58 26.55 10.51
N VAL A 86 -9.19 27.70 10.75
CA VAL A 86 -10.53 28.03 10.27
C VAL A 86 -10.50 29.36 9.53
N LYS A 87 -11.48 29.58 8.65
CA LYS A 87 -11.69 30.89 8.03
C LYS A 87 -12.10 31.90 9.10
N GLY A 88 -11.30 32.95 9.27
CA GLY A 88 -11.62 34.07 10.15
C GLY A 88 -12.71 34.97 9.58
N ALA A 89 -13.29 35.81 10.43
CA ALA A 89 -14.22 36.84 10.01
C ALA A 89 -13.53 37.89 9.11
N PHE A 90 -14.30 38.58 8.27
CA PHE A 90 -13.78 39.68 7.48
C PHE A 90 -13.37 40.86 8.37
N VAL A 91 -12.12 41.29 8.23
CA VAL A 91 -11.57 42.47 8.89
C VAL A 91 -11.40 43.58 7.86
N ALA A 92 -11.91 44.77 8.17
CA ALA A 92 -11.76 45.93 7.29
C ALA A 92 -10.32 46.44 7.31
N SER A 93 -9.87 47.02 6.19
CA SER A 93 -8.58 47.71 6.12
C SER A 93 -8.55 48.91 7.05
N ASP A 94 -7.35 49.36 7.39
CA ASP A 94 -7.18 50.67 8.01
C ASP A 94 -7.85 51.75 7.16
N PRO A 95 -8.57 52.70 7.79
CA PRO A 95 -9.27 53.74 7.06
C PRO A 95 -8.26 54.67 6.38
N LYS A 96 -8.58 55.10 5.17
CA LYS A 96 -7.82 56.10 4.41
C LYS A 96 -8.65 57.36 4.27
N ILE A 97 -7.98 58.51 4.31
CA ILE A 97 -8.59 59.82 4.09
C ILE A 97 -8.76 60.02 2.58
N PHE A 98 -9.98 60.30 2.15
CA PHE A 98 -10.32 60.58 0.76
C PHE A 98 -10.28 62.09 0.49
N ALA A 99 -10.37 62.47 -0.79
CA ALA A 99 -10.33 63.87 -1.22
C ALA A 99 -11.48 64.73 -0.65
N ASP A 100 -12.55 64.10 -0.18
CA ASP A 100 -13.68 64.72 0.54
C ASP A 100 -13.39 64.92 2.05
N GLN A 101 -12.14 64.70 2.49
CA GLN A 101 -11.69 64.67 3.88
C GLN A 101 -12.37 63.60 4.75
N GLN A 102 -13.15 62.69 4.16
CA GLN A 102 -13.79 61.60 4.89
C GLN A 102 -12.84 60.42 5.01
N SER A 103 -12.83 59.81 6.19
CA SER A 103 -12.06 58.61 6.48
C SER A 103 -12.92 57.38 6.18
N LYS A 104 -12.51 56.55 5.21
CA LYS A 104 -13.26 55.34 4.82
C LYS A 104 -12.33 54.13 4.68
N ASN A 105 -12.84 52.95 4.98
CA ASN A 105 -12.13 51.70 4.76
C ASN A 105 -12.14 51.37 3.26
N VAL A 106 -11.04 50.84 2.74
CA VAL A 106 -10.82 50.63 1.30
C VAL A 106 -11.17 49.20 0.87
N TYR A 107 -10.87 48.22 1.73
CA TYR A 107 -11.16 46.82 1.48
C TYR A 107 -11.51 46.10 2.78
N ARG A 108 -12.00 44.86 2.67
CA ARG A 108 -12.04 43.91 3.78
C ARG A 108 -11.32 42.63 3.39
N GLU A 109 -10.71 41.94 4.34
CA GLU A 109 -10.08 40.65 4.09
C GLU A 109 -10.41 39.63 5.17
N ALA A 110 -10.59 38.38 4.74
CA ALA A 110 -10.61 37.22 5.62
C ALA A 110 -9.26 36.50 5.52
N LYS A 111 -8.72 36.12 6.67
CA LYS A 111 -7.50 35.32 6.82
C LYS A 111 -7.83 34.03 7.57
N ALA A 112 -6.98 33.02 7.41
CA ALA A 112 -7.04 31.86 8.26
C ALA A 112 -6.60 32.25 9.68
N ILE A 113 -7.29 31.69 10.67
CA ILE A 113 -6.97 31.85 12.09
C ILE A 113 -6.96 30.49 12.76
N VAL A 114 -6.33 30.39 13.93
CA VAL A 114 -6.42 29.19 14.75
C VAL A 114 -7.76 29.21 15.50
N GLY A 115 -8.56 28.18 15.31
CA GLY A 115 -9.86 27.97 15.96
C GLY A 115 -9.99 26.58 16.57
N ALA A 116 -11.16 26.29 17.15
CA ALA A 116 -11.48 24.98 17.69
C ALA A 116 -11.82 23.99 16.56
N ARG A 117 -11.36 22.75 16.69
CA ARG A 117 -11.70 21.65 15.78
C ARG A 117 -13.10 21.12 16.12
N SER A 118 -13.94 21.02 15.11
CA SER A 118 -15.36 20.63 15.17
C SER A 118 -15.73 19.50 14.20
N SER A 119 -14.84 19.12 13.28
CA SER A 119 -15.05 18.03 12.32
C SER A 119 -13.74 17.29 12.01
N MET A 120 -13.88 16.03 11.58
CA MET A 120 -12.75 15.22 11.12
C MET A 120 -12.14 15.70 9.79
N LEU A 121 -12.92 16.45 8.99
CA LEU A 121 -12.50 16.99 7.69
C LEU A 121 -11.70 18.30 7.78
N GLN A 122 -11.65 18.91 8.97
CA GLN A 122 -10.88 20.12 9.20
C GLN A 122 -9.40 19.79 9.30
N LEU A 123 -8.57 20.75 8.85
CA LEU A 123 -7.11 20.62 8.76
C LEU A 123 -6.54 20.01 10.04
N GLN A 124 -6.03 18.78 9.93
CA GLN A 124 -5.43 18.09 11.06
C GLN A 124 -4.01 18.60 11.28
N ILE A 125 -3.73 19.03 12.52
CA ILE A 125 -2.36 19.22 13.00
C ILE A 125 -1.85 17.82 13.37
N LYS A 126 -1.09 17.17 12.48
CA LYS A 126 -0.34 15.96 12.85
C LYS A 126 0.85 16.43 13.72
N ASN A 127 1.26 15.65 14.73
CA ASN A 127 2.18 16.02 15.83
C ASN A 127 3.40 16.91 15.47
N THR A 128 3.85 16.95 14.22
CA THR A 128 4.96 17.79 13.75
C THR A 128 4.70 18.58 12.47
N ASN A 129 3.53 18.45 11.82
CA ASN A 129 3.22 19.10 10.54
C ASN A 129 1.72 19.31 10.33
N LEU A 130 1.36 20.33 9.56
CA LEU A 130 -0.01 20.46 9.04
C LEU A 130 -0.22 19.53 7.85
N TYR A 131 -1.45 19.03 7.73
CA TYR A 131 -1.85 18.20 6.60
C TYR A 131 -1.71 18.99 5.29
N ASN A 132 -0.75 18.58 4.48
CA ASN A 132 -0.42 19.24 3.21
C ASN A 132 -0.75 18.35 2.02
N ILE A 133 -0.60 18.88 0.80
CA ILE A 133 -0.89 18.16 -0.44
C ILE A 133 -0.07 16.86 -0.56
N LYS A 134 1.19 16.85 -0.12
CA LYS A 134 2.05 15.65 -0.15
C LYS A 134 1.49 14.56 0.76
N ASP A 135 1.05 14.92 1.96
CA ASP A 135 0.43 13.99 2.89
C ASP A 135 -0.91 13.46 2.35
N TYR A 136 -1.71 14.32 1.71
CA TYR A 136 -2.96 13.90 1.07
C TYR A 136 -2.74 12.87 -0.04
N ILE A 137 -1.78 13.14 -0.93
CA ILE A 137 -1.44 12.20 -2.01
C ILE A 137 -0.92 10.88 -1.41
N SER A 138 -0.04 10.96 -0.40
CA SER A 138 0.53 9.77 0.24
C SER A 138 -0.53 8.93 0.95
N ASP A 139 -1.44 9.57 1.69
CA ASP A 139 -2.54 8.89 2.39
C ASP A 139 -3.54 8.30 1.39
N THR A 140 -3.83 8.98 0.28
CA THR A 140 -4.72 8.45 -0.78
C THR A 140 -4.10 7.22 -1.45
N ILE A 141 -2.80 7.23 -1.72
CA ILE A 141 -2.06 6.06 -2.25
C ILE A 141 -2.03 4.93 -1.21
N ALA A 142 -1.76 5.25 0.06
CA ALA A 142 -1.73 4.26 1.14
C ALA A 142 -3.11 3.67 1.44
N ALA A 143 -4.20 4.42 1.25
CA ALA A 143 -5.57 3.92 1.39
C ALA A 143 -5.89 2.85 0.32
N VAL A 144 -5.25 2.91 -0.85
CA VAL A 144 -5.38 1.88 -1.89
C VAL A 144 -4.51 0.65 -1.56
N ASP A 145 -3.34 0.85 -0.96
CA ASP A 145 -2.35 -0.21 -0.70
C ASP A 145 -2.08 -0.42 0.79
N VAL A 146 -2.84 -1.34 1.38
CA VAL A 146 -2.69 -1.73 2.80
C VAL A 146 -1.34 -2.42 3.03
N LYS A 147 -0.70 -2.14 4.18
CA LYS A 147 0.50 -2.87 4.63
C LYS A 147 0.24 -4.38 4.65
N GLY A 148 1.14 -5.14 4.02
CA GLY A 148 1.01 -6.59 3.83
C GLY A 148 0.35 -6.98 2.50
N ALA A 149 -0.13 -6.03 1.70
CA ALA A 149 -0.61 -6.32 0.35
C ALA A 149 0.52 -6.93 -0.50
N ILE A 150 0.22 -8.03 -1.16
CA ILE A 150 1.13 -8.75 -2.07
C ILE A 150 0.71 -8.50 -3.50
N ARG A 151 1.68 -8.24 -4.38
CA ARG A 151 1.46 -8.14 -5.83
C ARG A 151 2.38 -9.11 -6.57
N GLN A 152 1.84 -9.70 -7.64
CA GLN A 152 2.57 -10.51 -8.59
C GLN A 152 2.79 -9.69 -9.86
N ILE A 153 4.06 -9.55 -10.26
CA ILE A 153 4.47 -8.69 -11.36
C ILE A 153 5.18 -9.51 -12.42
N TYR A 154 4.62 -9.50 -13.63
CA TYR A 154 5.29 -10.00 -14.82
C TYR A 154 6.12 -8.86 -15.42
N ASP A 155 7.42 -9.08 -15.56
CA ASP A 155 8.34 -8.10 -16.13
C ASP A 155 8.32 -8.19 -17.67
N PHE A 156 7.54 -7.32 -18.31
CA PHE A 156 7.34 -7.35 -19.75
C PHE A 156 8.50 -6.72 -20.54
N ASP A 157 9.21 -5.76 -19.94
CA ASP A 157 10.23 -4.94 -20.61
C ASP A 157 11.64 -5.09 -20.01
N GLY A 158 11.80 -5.88 -18.94
CA GLY A 158 13.08 -6.13 -18.28
C GLY A 158 13.54 -5.00 -17.36
N THR A 159 12.71 -3.98 -17.15
CA THR A 159 13.08 -2.78 -16.39
C THR A 159 12.67 -2.86 -14.93
N PHE A 160 11.81 -3.83 -14.58
CA PHE A 160 11.22 -3.92 -13.24
C PHE A 160 12.28 -3.96 -12.13
N MET A 161 13.33 -4.76 -12.31
CA MET A 161 14.38 -4.89 -11.30
C MET A 161 15.20 -3.61 -11.07
N ALA A 162 15.24 -2.68 -12.01
CA ALA A 162 15.89 -1.38 -11.82
C ALA A 162 15.13 -0.49 -10.81
N SER A 163 13.89 -0.84 -10.48
CA SER A 163 13.09 -0.13 -9.47
C SER A 163 13.44 -0.50 -8.03
N PHE A 164 14.33 -1.48 -7.83
CA PHE A 164 14.71 -2.01 -6.52
C PHE A 164 16.23 -1.90 -6.32
N ASP A 165 16.65 -1.72 -5.07
CA ASP A 165 18.05 -1.82 -4.69
C ASP A 165 18.52 -3.27 -4.57
N ALA A 166 19.80 -3.46 -4.21
CA ALA A 166 20.39 -4.79 -4.02
C ALA A 166 19.75 -5.61 -2.88
N SER A 167 19.13 -4.96 -1.90
CA SER A 167 18.37 -5.63 -0.83
C SER A 167 16.98 -6.06 -1.30
N GLY A 168 16.48 -5.47 -2.39
CA GLY A 168 15.13 -5.64 -2.88
C GLY A 168 14.15 -4.62 -2.33
N LEU A 169 14.60 -3.47 -1.82
CA LEU A 169 13.75 -2.36 -1.41
C LEU A 169 13.47 -1.44 -2.61
N GLY A 170 12.23 -0.99 -2.77
CA GLY A 170 11.85 -0.09 -3.86
C GLY A 170 12.49 1.29 -3.69
N ILE A 171 13.13 1.78 -4.74
CA ILE A 171 13.88 3.07 -4.75
C ILE A 171 13.20 4.17 -5.58
N THR A 172 12.14 3.84 -6.30
CA THR A 172 11.39 4.81 -7.12
C THR A 172 10.11 5.24 -6.40
N PRO A 173 9.55 6.43 -6.69
CA PRO A 173 8.32 6.90 -6.03
C PRO A 173 7.14 5.93 -6.17
N ARG A 174 7.08 5.17 -7.27
CA ARG A 174 6.04 4.15 -7.51
C ARG A 174 6.18 2.94 -6.58
N TRP A 175 7.41 2.55 -6.27
CA TRP A 175 7.74 1.37 -5.47
C TRP A 175 8.15 1.71 -4.04
N ASP A 176 7.97 2.97 -3.62
CA ASP A 176 8.28 3.37 -2.25
C ASP A 176 7.41 2.61 -1.24
N GLY A 177 8.05 2.11 -0.19
CA GLY A 177 7.47 1.20 0.79
C GLY A 177 7.15 -0.21 0.29
N TRP A 178 7.48 -0.57 -0.95
CA TRP A 178 7.42 -1.96 -1.44
C TRP A 178 8.79 -2.64 -1.30
N ALA A 179 8.77 -3.94 -1.04
CA ALA A 179 9.97 -4.77 -1.03
C ALA A 179 9.71 -6.11 -1.75
N LEU A 180 10.74 -6.63 -2.40
CA LEU A 180 10.74 -8.00 -2.94
C LEU A 180 10.62 -9.01 -1.79
N MET A 181 9.81 -10.05 -2.00
CA MET A 181 9.69 -11.16 -1.06
C MET A 181 10.87 -12.13 -1.24
N ASN A 182 12.08 -11.68 -0.88
CA ASN A 182 13.35 -12.40 -1.00
C ASN A 182 13.99 -12.73 0.37
N GLY A 183 13.28 -12.48 1.47
CA GLY A 183 13.79 -12.70 2.83
C GLY A 183 14.51 -11.49 3.45
N ASN A 184 14.81 -10.45 2.67
CA ASN A 184 15.39 -9.21 3.19
C ASN A 184 14.29 -8.24 3.64
N ASN A 185 14.67 -7.14 4.29
CA ASN A 185 13.77 -6.05 4.69
C ASN A 185 12.58 -6.52 5.57
N GLY A 186 12.76 -7.62 6.31
CA GLY A 186 11.72 -8.23 7.14
C GLY A 186 10.64 -9.01 6.35
N THR A 187 10.83 -9.18 5.05
CA THR A 187 9.93 -9.98 4.20
C THR A 187 10.18 -11.49 4.41
N LYS A 188 9.19 -12.31 4.06
CA LYS A 188 9.40 -13.75 3.90
C LYS A 188 9.90 -14.03 2.49
N ASP A 189 10.77 -15.02 2.36
CA ASP A 189 11.26 -15.47 1.06
C ASP A 189 10.18 -16.27 0.33
N ALA A 190 9.66 -15.71 -0.76
CA ALA A 190 8.69 -16.33 -1.65
C ALA A 190 9.32 -16.80 -2.98
N GLN A 191 10.64 -16.67 -3.15
CA GLN A 191 11.30 -17.03 -4.40
C GLN A 191 11.21 -18.55 -4.64
N GLY A 192 10.64 -18.94 -5.78
CA GLY A 192 10.41 -20.34 -6.13
C GLY A 192 9.34 -21.04 -5.28
N ARG A 193 8.48 -20.29 -4.58
CA ARG A 193 7.42 -20.82 -3.71
C ARG A 193 6.03 -20.43 -4.23
N SER A 194 5.06 -21.29 -3.95
CA SER A 194 3.65 -20.99 -4.16
C SER A 194 3.03 -20.45 -2.87
N LEU A 195 2.18 -19.43 -2.97
CA LEU A 195 1.49 -18.86 -1.83
C LEU A 195 0.24 -19.69 -1.51
N ILE A 196 0.04 -19.97 -0.22
CA ILE A 196 -1.13 -20.70 0.30
C ILE A 196 -1.85 -19.79 1.30
N GLY A 197 -3.19 -19.85 1.29
CA GLY A 197 -4.01 -19.10 2.24
C GLY A 197 -3.84 -19.60 3.68
N VAL A 198 -3.77 -18.69 4.63
CA VAL A 198 -3.71 -19.00 6.06
C VAL A 198 -5.04 -19.56 6.53
N GLY A 199 -5.00 -20.56 7.40
CA GLY A 199 -6.18 -21.11 8.06
C GLY A 199 -6.29 -22.62 7.94
N ARG A 200 -7.44 -23.11 8.40
CA ARG A 200 -7.78 -24.53 8.40
C ARG A 200 -8.41 -24.89 7.06
N TYR A 201 -7.83 -25.86 6.38
CA TYR A 201 -8.38 -26.47 5.17
C TYR A 201 -8.83 -27.90 5.48
N PHE A 202 -10.01 -28.26 4.98
CA PHE A 202 -10.53 -29.62 5.05
C PHE A 202 -10.72 -30.13 3.63
N ASP A 203 -9.99 -31.19 3.30
CA ASP A 203 -10.15 -31.87 2.02
C ASP A 203 -11.31 -32.87 2.12
N SER A 204 -12.38 -32.62 1.38
CA SER A 204 -13.57 -33.47 1.37
C SER A 204 -13.36 -34.83 0.70
N VAL A 205 -12.29 -34.99 -0.09
CA VAL A 205 -11.98 -36.24 -0.80
C VAL A 205 -11.11 -37.15 0.06
N THR A 206 -10.08 -36.60 0.70
CA THR A 206 -9.14 -37.38 1.51
C THR A 206 -9.51 -37.43 3.00
N GLY A 207 -10.40 -36.54 3.46
CA GLY A 207 -10.73 -36.37 4.88
C GLY A 207 -9.61 -35.73 5.70
N LEU A 208 -8.52 -35.30 5.04
CA LEU A 208 -7.38 -34.68 5.69
C LEU A 208 -7.70 -33.24 6.09
N GLN A 209 -7.20 -32.87 7.26
CA GLN A 209 -7.32 -31.53 7.78
C GLN A 209 -5.93 -30.95 7.96
N THR A 210 -5.67 -29.84 7.26
CA THR A 210 -4.42 -29.09 7.39
C THR A 210 -4.71 -27.73 8.01
N ASN A 211 -3.73 -27.18 8.72
CA ASN A 211 -3.81 -25.84 9.31
C ASN A 211 -2.53 -25.10 8.96
N TYR A 212 -2.64 -24.04 8.18
CA TYR A 212 -1.51 -23.22 7.75
C TYR A 212 -1.43 -21.97 8.62
N THR A 213 -0.27 -21.74 9.24
CA THR A 213 0.03 -20.55 10.02
C THR A 213 0.70 -19.47 9.17
N ILE A 214 0.63 -18.21 9.61
CA ILE A 214 1.20 -17.09 8.85
C ILE A 214 2.73 -17.23 8.71
N GLY A 215 3.21 -17.25 7.46
CA GLY A 215 4.63 -17.35 7.15
C GLY A 215 5.24 -18.74 7.31
N GLU A 216 4.40 -19.77 7.44
CA GLU A 216 4.81 -21.18 7.41
C GLU A 216 5.39 -21.54 6.03
N LEU A 217 6.47 -22.31 6.03
CA LEU A 217 7.14 -22.78 4.82
C LEU A 217 7.04 -24.30 4.73
N GLY A 218 6.77 -24.81 3.53
CA GLY A 218 6.68 -26.24 3.27
C GLY A 218 6.75 -26.57 1.78
N GLY A 219 6.54 -27.85 1.46
CA GLY A 219 6.56 -28.38 0.09
C GLY A 219 7.94 -28.91 -0.35
N GLU A 220 7.91 -29.75 -1.39
CA GLU A 220 9.09 -30.40 -1.96
C GLU A 220 9.11 -30.22 -3.49
N LYS A 221 10.25 -29.78 -4.04
CA LYS A 221 10.43 -29.64 -5.49
C LYS A 221 10.50 -30.99 -6.20
N THR A 222 11.15 -31.96 -5.57
CA THR A 222 11.27 -33.33 -6.06
C THR A 222 10.96 -34.30 -4.94
N HIS A 223 10.21 -35.35 -5.25
CA HIS A 223 9.79 -36.33 -4.26
C HIS A 223 10.34 -37.72 -4.62
N LYS A 224 10.81 -38.46 -3.61
CA LYS A 224 11.27 -39.84 -3.76
C LYS A 224 10.30 -40.75 -3.02
N LEU A 225 9.65 -41.64 -3.76
CA LEU A 225 8.72 -42.61 -3.22
C LEU A 225 9.37 -43.42 -2.09
N THR A 226 8.66 -43.51 -0.98
CA THR A 226 8.98 -44.35 0.16
C THR A 226 8.28 -45.71 0.04
N VAL A 227 8.70 -46.67 0.86
CA VAL A 227 8.07 -47.99 0.89
C VAL A 227 6.60 -47.90 1.32
N ALA A 228 6.25 -46.97 2.20
CA ALA A 228 4.87 -46.76 2.65
C ALA A 228 3.96 -46.18 1.56
N GLU A 229 4.53 -45.52 0.55
CA GLU A 229 3.80 -44.96 -0.59
C GLU A 229 3.67 -45.96 -1.76
N MET A 230 4.33 -47.13 -1.67
CA MET A 230 4.15 -48.19 -2.66
C MET A 230 2.85 -48.97 -2.39
N PRO A 231 1.97 -49.13 -3.39
CA PRO A 231 0.79 -49.98 -3.25
C PRO A 231 1.18 -51.42 -2.87
N ASN A 232 0.35 -52.07 -2.06
CA ASN A 232 0.47 -53.50 -1.83
C ASN A 232 0.39 -54.24 -3.16
N HIS A 233 1.37 -55.09 -3.43
CA HIS A 233 1.46 -55.88 -4.65
C HIS A 233 2.10 -57.23 -4.33
N ASP A 234 1.71 -58.25 -5.09
CA ASP A 234 2.29 -59.58 -5.02
C ASP A 234 2.69 -60.09 -6.41
N HIS A 235 3.54 -61.11 -6.43
CA HIS A 235 3.94 -61.80 -7.65
C HIS A 235 3.69 -63.28 -7.44
N THR A 236 2.82 -63.87 -8.25
CA THR A 236 2.63 -65.32 -8.30
C THR A 236 3.59 -65.92 -9.31
N MET A 237 4.27 -66.98 -8.93
CA MET A 237 5.03 -67.81 -9.87
C MET A 237 4.35 -69.17 -9.95
N GLU A 238 3.86 -69.52 -11.14
CA GLU A 238 3.30 -70.85 -11.38
C GLU A 238 4.44 -71.86 -11.48
N SER A 239 4.54 -72.75 -10.49
CA SER A 239 5.52 -73.85 -10.52
C SER A 239 5.00 -74.93 -11.47
N GLY A 240 5.60 -75.05 -12.65
CA GLY A 240 5.32 -76.13 -13.58
C GLY A 240 5.63 -77.48 -12.93
N SER A 241 4.61 -78.26 -12.63
CA SER A 241 4.78 -79.64 -12.15
C SER A 241 5.26 -80.52 -13.30
N VAL A 242 6.51 -80.96 -13.28
CA VAL A 242 6.97 -82.05 -14.15
C VAL A 242 6.36 -83.37 -13.64
N SER A 243 5.42 -83.96 -14.38
CA SER A 243 4.98 -85.33 -14.12
C SER A 243 6.15 -86.28 -14.40
N SER A 244 6.68 -86.90 -13.35
CA SER A 244 7.67 -87.97 -13.45
C SER A 244 7.08 -89.15 -14.24
N GLY A 245 7.34 -89.20 -15.54
CA GLY A 245 6.83 -90.27 -16.42
C GLY A 245 7.65 -90.56 -17.69
N GLY A 246 8.87 -90.02 -17.84
CA GLY A 246 9.71 -90.31 -19.01
C GLY A 246 11.19 -90.04 -18.74
N ALA A 247 12.04 -91.01 -19.08
CA ALA A 247 13.48 -90.89 -19.00
C ALA A 247 13.96 -89.73 -19.88
N GLY A 248 14.41 -88.62 -19.26
CA GLY A 248 14.87 -87.43 -19.96
C GLY A 248 14.56 -86.08 -19.30
N ALA A 249 13.94 -86.05 -18.11
CA ALA A 249 13.64 -84.79 -17.43
C ALA A 249 14.89 -84.19 -16.76
N TYR A 250 15.37 -83.05 -17.28
CA TYR A 250 16.36 -82.22 -16.60
C TYR A 250 15.73 -81.65 -15.31
N GLN A 251 16.20 -82.14 -14.17
CA GLN A 251 15.80 -81.67 -12.85
C GLN A 251 16.39 -80.28 -12.60
N GLY A 252 15.65 -79.24 -12.96
CA GLY A 252 15.97 -77.85 -12.66
C GLY A 252 15.64 -77.43 -11.24
N TYR A 253 15.79 -78.30 -10.23
CA TYR A 253 15.86 -77.92 -8.81
C TYR A 253 16.27 -79.15 -7.99
N ASN A 254 17.55 -79.25 -7.66
CA ASN A 254 18.07 -80.23 -6.72
C ASN A 254 18.49 -79.49 -5.46
N GLY A 255 17.67 -79.59 -4.40
CA GLY A 255 17.93 -78.97 -3.11
C GLY A 255 16.63 -78.67 -2.37
N GLY A 256 16.31 -79.49 -1.37
CA GLY A 256 15.18 -79.33 -0.46
C GLY A 256 15.33 -78.11 0.46
N GLY A 257 15.28 -76.91 -0.11
CA GLY A 257 15.13 -75.65 0.58
C GLY A 257 13.94 -74.92 -0.02
N SER A 258 12.94 -74.62 0.81
CA SER A 258 11.84 -73.71 0.48
C SER A 258 12.41 -72.29 0.35
N GLY A 259 13.08 -72.02 -0.78
CA GLY A 259 13.64 -70.72 -1.12
C GLY A 259 12.74 -70.09 -2.18
N GLY A 260 11.91 -69.12 -1.77
CA GLY A 260 11.07 -68.38 -2.72
C GLY A 260 11.94 -67.68 -3.77
N ALA A 261 11.67 -67.90 -5.06
CA ALA A 261 12.39 -67.19 -6.10
C ALA A 261 11.93 -65.73 -6.15
N ARG A 262 12.89 -64.82 -6.24
CA ARG A 262 12.66 -63.37 -6.26
C ARG A 262 12.75 -62.86 -7.69
N THR A 263 11.83 -61.97 -8.08
CA THR A 263 11.98 -61.20 -9.31
C THR A 263 13.17 -60.26 -9.17
N ARG A 264 13.77 -59.86 -10.32
CA ARG A 264 14.83 -58.85 -10.30
C ARG A 264 14.22 -57.50 -9.89
N PRO A 265 14.91 -56.69 -9.07
CA PRO A 265 14.43 -55.37 -8.71
C PRO A 265 14.26 -54.52 -9.98
N SER A 266 13.12 -53.84 -10.08
CA SER A 266 12.81 -52.88 -11.15
C SER A 266 12.56 -51.51 -10.55
N GLY A 267 13.03 -50.46 -11.23
CA GLY A 267 12.96 -49.07 -10.76
C GLY A 267 14.30 -48.54 -10.24
N GLY A 268 14.58 -47.27 -10.52
CA GLY A 268 15.85 -46.61 -10.16
C GLY A 268 15.84 -45.85 -8.83
N GLY A 269 14.69 -45.77 -8.16
CA GLY A 269 14.52 -45.06 -6.88
C GLY A 269 14.91 -43.58 -6.91
N GLN A 270 14.91 -42.97 -8.10
CA GLN A 270 15.28 -41.57 -8.29
C GLN A 270 14.10 -40.65 -7.94
N PRO A 271 14.35 -39.47 -7.33
CA PRO A 271 13.32 -38.47 -7.13
C PRO A 271 12.70 -38.03 -8.46
N HIS A 272 11.40 -37.77 -8.48
CA HIS A 272 10.68 -37.22 -9.63
C HIS A 272 10.24 -35.78 -9.36
N ASN A 273 10.03 -35.00 -10.43
CA ASN A 273 9.55 -33.62 -10.32
C ASN A 273 8.14 -33.60 -9.72
N ASN A 274 7.97 -32.83 -8.64
CA ASN A 274 6.68 -32.61 -7.98
C ASN A 274 6.12 -31.20 -8.24
N MET A 275 6.80 -30.39 -9.06
CA MET A 275 6.29 -29.08 -9.46
C MET A 275 5.24 -29.21 -10.55
N GLN A 276 4.09 -28.58 -10.32
CA GLN A 276 3.11 -28.31 -11.36
C GLN A 276 3.68 -27.34 -12.41
N PRO A 277 3.15 -27.30 -13.66
CA PRO A 277 3.51 -26.27 -14.63
C PRO A 277 3.34 -24.87 -14.02
N TYR A 278 4.35 -24.02 -14.15
CA TYR A 278 4.38 -22.71 -13.50
C TYR A 278 4.86 -21.60 -14.42
N LEU A 279 4.44 -20.37 -14.13
CA LEU A 279 4.96 -19.13 -14.69
C LEU A 279 5.63 -18.35 -13.56
N ALA A 280 6.93 -18.05 -13.71
CA ALA A 280 7.66 -17.27 -12.72
C ALA A 280 7.38 -15.77 -12.89
N VAL A 281 6.98 -15.13 -11.80
CA VAL A 281 6.72 -13.69 -11.68
C VAL A 281 7.40 -13.15 -10.43
N TYR A 282 7.69 -11.85 -10.40
CA TYR A 282 8.19 -11.22 -9.19
C TYR A 282 7.07 -11.06 -8.17
N ILE A 283 7.38 -11.31 -6.90
CA ILE A 283 6.45 -11.13 -5.79
C ILE A 283 6.98 -10.02 -4.90
N VAL A 284 6.15 -9.00 -4.68
CA VAL A 284 6.46 -7.84 -3.84
C VAL A 284 5.39 -7.67 -2.78
N VAL A 285 5.80 -7.14 -1.62
CA VAL A 285 4.94 -6.86 -0.49
C VAL A 285 5.08 -5.42 -0.02
N LYS A 286 3.95 -4.79 0.34
CA LYS A 286 3.92 -3.45 0.93
C LYS A 286 4.33 -3.53 2.40
N ILE A 287 5.48 -2.93 2.75
CA ILE A 287 6.04 -2.97 4.11
C ILE A 287 5.82 -1.67 4.90
N ARG A 288 5.53 -0.56 4.21
CA ARG A 288 5.28 0.77 4.78
C ARG A 288 4.05 1.39 4.16
#